data_AF-A0A2D2AWN8-F1
#
_entry.id   AF-A0A2D2AWN8-F1
#
_cell.length_a   1.000
_cell.length_b   1.000
_cell.length_c   1.000
_cell.angle_alpha   90.00
_cell.angle_beta   90.00
_cell.angle_gamma   90.00
#
_symmetry.space_group_name_H-M   'P 1'
#
loop_
_entity.id
_entity.type
_entity.pdbx_description
1 polymer ?
#
loop_
_entity_poly.entity_id
_entity_poly.type
_entity_poly.pdbx_seq_one_letter_code
_entity_poly.pdbx_strand_id
1 'polypeptide(L)'
;MSAAERFSPDWVSPPGDTIRDALACRDLTPDFLCQELGLSRTATDKLLVGDLFIDTELADGLATTLGASRQFWLSREFLYRERLGTQVQSAAPVDFATFKSELPLKDMRAFGWLKDFTELSGDQALKAFFEDTPGDWQRSGPCLAEQVRFRTSFAHKSNPAAVAAWLRQGVRSARRVNCAPWDAEKLRAALPAIRNLVRTKKPAEFFPKLVAIGQACGVAIVFVRTPAGCRASGATHFEAADKAIIQLSFRYRADDHFWFTVFHEIGHLLLHPTSPLFVEGQDYEMTEEESEANRFASSILIPAEFEDDLRTVRRDFRALARLAKRVGVSAGILVGQMQNRGLLQHHQMNFLKERYDWTDVADFTL
;
A
#
# COMPACT_ATOMS: atom_id res chain seq x y z
N MET A 1 31.75 4.92 -33.89
CA MET A 1 31.35 4.63 -32.50
C MET A 1 29.88 4.26 -32.55
N SER A 2 29.56 2.98 -32.34
CA SER A 2 28.18 2.48 -32.32
C SER A 2 27.52 2.86 -31.00
N ALA A 3 26.29 3.36 -31.07
CA ALA A 3 25.41 3.44 -29.92
C ALA A 3 25.15 2.01 -29.43
N ALA A 4 25.45 1.75 -28.16
CA ALA A 4 25.08 0.51 -27.51
C ALA A 4 23.55 0.42 -27.46
N GLU A 5 22.98 -0.49 -28.24
CA GLU A 5 21.60 -0.94 -28.09
C GLU A 5 21.44 -1.44 -26.64
N ARG A 6 20.61 -0.73 -25.87
CA ARG A 6 20.19 -1.18 -24.55
C ARG A 6 19.38 -2.45 -24.75
N PHE A 7 19.96 -3.57 -24.32
CA PHE A 7 19.27 -4.84 -24.18
C PHE A 7 18.10 -4.69 -23.18
N SER A 8 16.87 -4.67 -23.69
CA SER A 8 15.63 -4.78 -22.90
C SER A 8 15.07 -6.18 -23.07
N PRO A 9 15.04 -7.04 -22.05
CA PRO A 9 14.44 -8.36 -22.17
C PRO A 9 12.91 -8.26 -22.34
N ASP A 10 12.40 -8.70 -23.50
CA ASP A 10 10.99 -8.64 -23.95
C ASP A 10 10.03 -9.65 -23.27
N TRP A 11 10.34 -10.16 -22.08
CA TRP A 11 9.60 -11.27 -21.48
C TRP A 11 8.46 -10.75 -20.58
N VAL A 12 7.44 -10.17 -21.18
CA VAL A 12 6.20 -9.82 -20.47
C VAL A 12 5.29 -11.06 -20.43
N SER A 13 5.29 -11.77 -19.30
CA SER A 13 4.41 -12.94 -19.13
C SER A 13 2.93 -12.52 -19.02
N PRO A 14 2.01 -13.03 -19.87
CA PRO A 14 0.57 -12.81 -19.73
C PRO A 14 -0.02 -13.48 -18.50
N PRO A 15 -1.17 -12.99 -17.97
CA PRO A 15 -1.91 -13.67 -16.91
C PRO A 15 -2.30 -15.09 -17.31
N GLY A 16 -2.47 -15.33 -18.62
CA GLY A 16 -2.69 -16.65 -19.20
C GLY A 16 -1.63 -17.69 -18.82
N ASP A 17 -0.37 -17.30 -18.60
CA ASP A 17 0.66 -18.22 -18.11
C ASP A 17 0.36 -18.68 -16.69
N THR A 18 -0.03 -17.74 -15.82
CA THR A 18 -0.44 -18.04 -14.44
C THR A 18 -1.69 -18.92 -14.39
N ILE A 19 -2.62 -18.75 -15.34
CA ILE A 19 -3.79 -19.62 -15.50
C ILE A 19 -3.35 -21.03 -15.92
N ARG A 20 -2.41 -21.16 -16.87
CA ARG A 20 -1.87 -22.47 -17.30
C ARG A 20 -1.15 -23.18 -16.16
N ASP A 21 -0.34 -22.48 -15.39
CA ASP A 21 0.35 -23.04 -14.21
C ASP A 21 -0.65 -23.52 -13.15
N ALA A 22 -1.71 -22.74 -12.91
CA ALA A 22 -2.75 -23.09 -11.95
C ALA A 22 -3.60 -24.29 -12.39
N LEU A 23 -3.85 -24.43 -13.70
CA LEU A 23 -4.50 -25.59 -14.30
C LEU A 23 -3.62 -26.84 -14.20
N ALA A 24 -2.34 -26.73 -14.56
CA ALA A 24 -1.38 -27.83 -14.51
C ALA A 24 -1.17 -28.36 -13.08
N CYS A 25 -1.08 -27.47 -12.07
CA CYS A 25 -0.97 -27.86 -10.67
C CYS A 25 -2.19 -28.65 -10.14
N ARG A 26 -3.31 -28.65 -10.87
CA ARG A 26 -4.58 -29.28 -10.47
C ARG A 26 -5.04 -30.36 -11.44
N ASP A 27 -4.21 -30.72 -12.42
CA ASP A 27 -4.57 -31.65 -13.51
C ASP A 27 -5.85 -31.25 -14.26
N LEU A 28 -6.11 -29.93 -14.36
CA LEU A 28 -7.28 -29.36 -15.04
C LEU A 28 -6.93 -28.96 -16.47
N THR A 29 -7.92 -29.04 -17.37
CA THR A 29 -7.74 -28.69 -18.79
C THR A 29 -8.30 -27.30 -19.10
N PRO A 30 -7.85 -26.62 -20.17
CA PRO A 30 -8.49 -25.40 -20.66
C PRO A 30 -10.00 -25.57 -20.97
N ASP A 31 -10.44 -26.77 -21.36
CA ASP A 31 -11.85 -27.06 -21.63
C ASP A 31 -12.69 -27.04 -20.33
N PHE A 32 -12.10 -27.36 -19.18
CA PHE A 32 -12.73 -27.16 -17.87
C PHE A 32 -12.97 -25.67 -17.59
N LEU A 33 -11.99 -24.82 -17.89
CA LEU A 33 -12.11 -23.37 -17.74
C LEU A 33 -13.24 -22.77 -18.59
N CYS A 34 -13.45 -23.31 -19.80
CA CYS A 34 -14.56 -22.90 -20.67
C CYS A 34 -15.93 -23.15 -20.01
N GLN A 35 -16.09 -24.29 -19.37
CA GLN A 35 -17.36 -24.69 -18.74
C GLN A 35 -17.63 -23.88 -17.48
N GLU A 36 -16.63 -23.72 -16.61
CA GLU A 36 -16.79 -23.05 -15.32
C GLU A 36 -16.95 -21.52 -15.46
N LEU A 37 -16.25 -20.90 -16.41
CA LEU A 37 -16.34 -19.45 -16.64
C LEU A 37 -17.40 -19.06 -17.67
N GLY A 38 -18.15 -20.02 -18.22
CA GLY A 38 -19.15 -19.77 -19.26
C GLY A 38 -18.56 -19.17 -20.55
N LEU A 39 -17.26 -19.38 -20.80
CA LEU A 39 -16.53 -18.82 -21.93
C LEU A 39 -16.56 -19.76 -23.14
N SER A 40 -16.65 -19.18 -24.34
CA SER A 40 -16.39 -19.93 -25.58
C SER A 40 -14.92 -20.34 -25.65
N ARG A 41 -14.61 -21.43 -26.36
CA ARG A 41 -13.22 -21.90 -26.56
C ARG A 41 -12.31 -20.81 -27.12
N THR A 42 -12.81 -20.02 -28.06
CA THR A 42 -12.10 -18.86 -28.64
C THR A 42 -11.81 -17.78 -27.59
N ALA A 43 -12.72 -17.53 -26.66
CA ALA A 43 -12.51 -16.55 -25.58
C ALA A 43 -11.51 -17.07 -24.55
N THR A 44 -11.57 -18.36 -24.22
CA THR A 44 -10.59 -19.02 -23.34
C THR A 44 -9.19 -19.01 -23.94
N ASP A 45 -9.04 -19.29 -25.24
CA ASP A 45 -7.73 -19.20 -25.90
C ASP A 45 -7.18 -17.77 -25.84
N LYS A 46 -8.02 -16.76 -26.06
CA LYS A 46 -7.65 -15.34 -25.89
C LYS A 46 -7.26 -15.00 -24.46
N LEU A 47 -7.97 -15.54 -23.46
CA LEU A 47 -7.60 -15.39 -22.05
C LEU A 47 -6.22 -15.99 -21.76
N LEU A 48 -5.94 -17.19 -22.28
CA LEU A 48 -4.71 -17.92 -22.04
C LEU A 48 -3.47 -17.36 -22.77
N VAL A 49 -3.66 -16.50 -23.76
CA VAL A 49 -2.57 -15.75 -24.41
C VAL A 49 -2.50 -14.29 -23.94
N GLY A 50 -3.41 -13.87 -23.06
CA GLY A 50 -3.47 -12.50 -22.55
C GLY A 50 -4.10 -11.50 -23.51
N ASP A 51 -4.91 -11.91 -24.48
CA ASP A 51 -5.65 -11.01 -25.37
C ASP A 51 -7.03 -10.64 -24.80
N LEU A 52 -7.61 -11.49 -23.96
CA LEU A 52 -8.86 -11.18 -23.25
C LEU A 52 -8.55 -10.45 -21.95
N PHE A 53 -9.22 -9.32 -21.72
CA PHE A 53 -9.09 -8.57 -20.48
C PHE A 53 -9.77 -9.33 -19.32
N ILE A 54 -9.08 -9.41 -18.18
CA ILE A 54 -9.66 -9.99 -16.96
C ILE A 54 -10.40 -8.89 -16.22
N ASP A 55 -11.71 -8.83 -16.44
CA ASP A 55 -12.60 -7.98 -15.66
C ASP A 55 -12.96 -8.60 -14.29
N THR A 56 -13.80 -7.92 -13.54
CA THR A 56 -14.22 -8.34 -12.22
C THR A 56 -14.97 -9.67 -12.18
N GLU A 57 -15.81 -9.91 -13.17
CA GLU A 57 -16.62 -11.14 -13.24
C GLU A 57 -15.71 -12.32 -13.57
N LEU A 58 -14.78 -12.12 -14.51
CA LEU A 58 -13.81 -13.12 -14.87
C LEU A 58 -12.82 -13.42 -13.74
N ALA A 59 -12.42 -12.39 -12.98
CA ALA A 59 -11.57 -12.54 -11.80
C ALA A 59 -12.26 -13.32 -10.66
N ASP A 60 -13.56 -13.11 -10.43
CA ASP A 60 -14.35 -13.89 -9.46
C ASP A 60 -14.45 -15.35 -9.87
N GLY A 61 -14.70 -15.60 -11.16
CA GLY A 61 -14.74 -16.94 -11.72
C GLY A 61 -13.38 -17.64 -11.57
N LEU A 62 -12.28 -16.99 -11.96
CA LEU A 62 -10.94 -17.54 -11.81
C LEU A 62 -10.58 -17.82 -10.34
N ALA A 63 -10.95 -16.94 -9.41
CA ALA A 63 -10.74 -17.15 -7.98
C ALA A 63 -11.50 -18.39 -7.47
N THR A 64 -12.74 -18.58 -7.93
CA THR A 64 -13.58 -19.72 -7.56
C THR A 64 -13.04 -21.02 -8.15
N THR A 65 -12.64 -21.00 -9.42
CA THR A 65 -12.26 -22.19 -10.18
C THR A 65 -10.81 -22.62 -9.94
N LEU A 66 -9.88 -21.66 -9.87
CA LEU A 66 -8.43 -21.90 -9.82
C LEU A 66 -7.80 -21.48 -8.48
N GLY A 67 -8.58 -20.92 -7.56
CA GLY A 67 -8.07 -20.35 -6.32
C GLY A 67 -7.38 -18.99 -6.54
N ALA A 68 -6.61 -18.58 -5.53
CA ALA A 68 -6.19 -17.18 -5.34
C ALA A 68 -7.39 -16.24 -5.16
N SER A 69 -7.14 -15.01 -4.74
CA SER A 69 -8.21 -14.02 -4.57
C SER A 69 -8.61 -13.40 -5.91
N ARG A 70 -9.85 -12.92 -6.05
CA ARG A 70 -10.28 -12.03 -7.16
C ARG A 70 -9.25 -10.93 -7.40
N GLN A 71 -8.72 -10.38 -6.31
CA GLN A 71 -7.74 -9.31 -6.34
C GLN A 71 -6.42 -9.72 -6.99
N PHE A 72 -5.93 -10.95 -6.77
CA PHE A 72 -4.73 -11.45 -7.43
C PHE A 72 -4.87 -11.43 -8.95
N TRP A 73 -6.00 -11.89 -9.49
CA TRP A 73 -6.25 -11.95 -10.93
C TRP A 73 -6.34 -10.57 -11.58
N LEU A 74 -7.08 -9.63 -10.98
CA LEU A 74 -7.15 -8.24 -11.44
C LEU A 74 -5.78 -7.55 -11.41
N SER A 75 -5.01 -7.82 -10.36
CA SER A 75 -3.66 -7.28 -10.19
C SER A 75 -2.70 -7.79 -11.27
N ARG A 76 -2.78 -9.08 -11.59
CA ARG A 76 -1.95 -9.73 -12.60
C ARG A 76 -2.23 -9.20 -14.00
N GLU A 77 -3.50 -8.96 -14.31
CA GLU A 77 -3.94 -8.34 -15.57
C GLU A 77 -3.46 -6.90 -15.68
N PHE A 78 -3.64 -6.11 -14.63
CA PHE A 78 -3.17 -4.73 -14.60
C PHE A 78 -1.67 -4.62 -14.87
N LEU A 79 -0.85 -5.36 -14.12
CA LEU A 79 0.62 -5.36 -14.28
C LEU A 79 1.06 -5.81 -15.67
N TYR A 80 0.32 -6.74 -16.27
CA TYR A 80 0.57 -7.20 -17.62
C TYR A 80 0.29 -6.10 -18.66
N ARG A 81 -0.86 -5.42 -18.57
CA ARG A 81 -1.23 -4.34 -19.49
C ARG A 81 -0.31 -3.13 -19.36
N GLU A 82 0.08 -2.78 -18.14
CA GLU A 82 1.07 -1.75 -17.86
C GLU A 82 2.40 -2.04 -18.59
N ARG A 83 2.90 -3.27 -18.49
CA ARG A 83 4.16 -3.69 -19.12
C ARG A 83 4.10 -3.76 -20.65
N LEU A 84 2.94 -4.06 -21.22
CA LEU A 84 2.74 -4.04 -22.66
C LEU A 84 2.63 -2.62 -23.23
N GLY A 85 2.58 -1.58 -22.39
CA GLY A 85 2.31 -0.21 -22.84
C GLY A 85 0.96 -0.07 -23.56
N THR A 86 0.08 -1.06 -23.41
CA THR A 86 -1.21 -1.11 -24.08
C THR A 86 -2.19 -0.36 -23.22
N GLN A 87 -2.83 0.68 -23.78
CA GLN A 87 -3.91 1.42 -23.14
C GLN A 87 -4.88 0.43 -22.50
N VAL A 88 -5.05 0.52 -21.19
CA VAL A 88 -6.04 -0.26 -20.46
C VAL A 88 -7.40 0.14 -21.02
N GLN A 89 -7.96 -0.68 -21.92
CA GLN A 89 -9.36 -0.59 -22.31
C GLN A 89 -10.22 -1.17 -21.19
N SER A 90 -10.28 -0.52 -20.04
CA SER A 90 -11.20 -0.90 -18.97
C SER A 90 -12.12 0.27 -18.62
N ALA A 91 -13.42 0.04 -18.77
CA ALA A 91 -14.54 0.94 -18.46
C ALA A 91 -14.53 2.29 -19.21
N ALA A 92 -15.71 2.89 -19.37
CA ALA A 92 -15.84 4.21 -19.98
C ALA A 92 -14.85 5.19 -19.31
N PRO A 93 -14.09 6.00 -20.07
CA PRO A 93 -13.11 6.91 -19.49
C PRO A 93 -13.80 7.74 -18.41
N VAL A 94 -13.30 7.64 -17.17
CA VAL A 94 -13.82 8.44 -16.07
C VAL A 94 -13.75 9.89 -16.53
N ASP A 95 -14.91 10.51 -16.69
CA ASP A 95 -15.00 11.90 -17.11
C ASP A 95 -14.15 12.74 -16.16
N PHE A 96 -13.14 13.42 -16.71
CA PHE A 96 -12.23 14.25 -15.94
C PHE A 96 -12.98 15.33 -15.16
N ALA A 97 -14.08 15.85 -15.70
CA ALA A 97 -14.90 16.83 -14.99
C ALA A 97 -15.55 16.21 -13.74
N THR A 98 -16.10 15.01 -13.87
CA THR A 98 -16.63 14.22 -12.74
C THR A 98 -15.55 13.93 -11.70
N PHE A 99 -14.41 13.36 -12.09
CA PHE A 99 -13.30 13.07 -11.17
C PHE A 99 -12.77 14.33 -10.49
N LYS A 100 -12.57 15.41 -11.25
CA LYS A 100 -12.12 16.71 -10.73
C LYS A 100 -13.09 17.28 -9.69
N SER A 101 -14.40 17.09 -9.86
CA SER A 101 -15.39 17.57 -8.90
C SER A 101 -15.31 16.85 -7.54
N GLU A 102 -14.80 15.62 -7.53
CA GLU A 102 -14.59 14.82 -6.31
C GLU A 102 -13.21 15.07 -5.66
N LEU A 103 -12.26 15.68 -6.36
CA LEU A 103 -10.91 15.90 -5.83
C LEU A 103 -10.89 16.88 -4.65
N PRO A 104 -10.06 16.62 -3.62
CA PRO A 104 -9.91 17.52 -2.48
C PRO A 104 -8.99 18.70 -2.81
N LEU A 105 -9.36 19.50 -3.82
CA LEU A 105 -8.52 20.57 -4.40
C LEU A 105 -8.07 21.62 -3.38
N LYS A 106 -8.91 21.90 -2.37
CA LYS A 106 -8.56 22.83 -1.28
C LYS A 106 -7.35 22.33 -0.50
N ASP A 107 -7.35 21.05 -0.15
CA ASP A 107 -6.27 20.43 0.63
C ASP A 107 -5.03 20.21 -0.23
N MET A 108 -5.20 19.77 -1.49
CA MET A 108 -4.08 19.65 -2.44
C MET A 108 -3.31 20.97 -2.59
N ARG A 109 -4.02 22.11 -2.67
CA ARG A 109 -3.39 23.44 -2.71
C ARG A 109 -2.77 23.82 -1.36
N ALA A 110 -3.48 23.60 -0.26
CA ALA A 110 -2.99 23.92 1.09
C ALA A 110 -1.72 23.14 1.45
N PHE A 111 -1.62 21.88 1.00
CA PHE A 111 -0.45 21.04 1.17
C PHE A 111 0.65 21.33 0.14
N GLY A 112 0.36 22.14 -0.88
CA GLY A 112 1.34 22.56 -1.89
C GLY A 112 1.62 21.53 -2.98
N TRP A 113 0.76 20.53 -3.17
CA TRP A 113 0.94 19.46 -4.16
C TRP A 113 0.91 19.96 -5.61
N LEU A 114 0.36 21.15 -5.84
CA LEU A 114 0.26 21.78 -7.15
C LEU A 114 1.30 22.89 -7.39
N LYS A 115 2.28 23.07 -6.48
CA LYS A 115 3.30 24.14 -6.60
C LYS A 115 4.23 23.96 -7.81
N ASP A 116 4.45 22.72 -8.24
CA ASP A 116 5.29 22.41 -9.41
C ASP A 116 4.60 22.77 -10.75
N PHE A 117 3.33 23.18 -10.72
CA PHE A 117 2.48 23.36 -11.91
C PHE A 117 1.84 24.74 -12.00
N THR A 118 2.44 25.75 -11.37
CA THR A 118 1.91 27.13 -11.31
C THR A 118 1.76 27.79 -12.67
N GLU A 119 2.55 27.38 -13.66
CA GLU A 119 2.49 27.86 -15.05
C GLU A 119 1.38 27.20 -15.89
N LEU A 120 0.72 26.16 -15.37
CA LEU A 120 -0.33 25.43 -16.07
C LEU A 120 -1.71 25.95 -15.65
N SER A 121 -2.67 25.95 -16.58
CA SER A 121 -4.08 26.18 -16.21
C SER A 121 -4.57 25.10 -15.25
N GLY A 122 -5.60 25.38 -14.44
CA GLY A 122 -6.02 24.49 -13.35
C GLY A 122 -6.22 23.03 -13.77
N ASP A 123 -6.78 22.77 -14.94
CA ASP A 123 -7.03 21.41 -15.43
C ASP A 123 -5.76 20.75 -15.95
N GLN A 124 -4.88 21.52 -16.57
CA GLN A 124 -3.55 21.05 -17.00
C GLN A 124 -2.66 20.71 -15.81
N ALA A 125 -2.70 21.54 -14.75
CA ALA A 125 -1.98 21.28 -13.51
C ALA A 125 -2.45 19.99 -12.83
N LEU A 126 -3.77 19.73 -12.82
CA LEU A 126 -4.32 18.50 -12.25
C LEU A 126 -3.96 17.28 -13.08
N LYS A 127 -4.07 17.36 -14.41
CA LYS A 127 -3.62 16.28 -15.30
C LYS A 127 -2.13 15.98 -15.10
N ALA A 128 -1.29 17.00 -15.06
CA ALA A 128 0.14 16.88 -14.80
C ALA A 128 0.48 16.42 -13.36
N PHE A 129 -0.42 16.65 -12.41
CA PHE A 129 -0.26 16.08 -11.07
C PHE A 129 -0.47 14.56 -11.10
N PHE A 130 -1.52 14.09 -11.77
CA PHE A 130 -1.82 12.67 -11.90
C PHE A 130 -0.93 11.92 -12.89
N GLU A 131 -0.24 12.64 -13.77
CA GLU A 131 0.57 12.05 -14.85
C GLU A 131 1.81 12.89 -15.17
N ASP A 132 2.90 12.24 -15.56
CA ASP A 132 4.17 12.94 -15.75
C ASP A 132 4.21 13.79 -17.04
N THR A 133 3.28 13.57 -17.96
CA THR A 133 3.14 14.32 -19.21
C THR A 133 1.70 14.82 -19.40
N PRO A 134 1.49 16.13 -19.65
CA PRO A 134 0.17 16.65 -20.00
C PRO A 134 -0.31 16.07 -21.34
N GLY A 135 -1.13 15.02 -21.30
CA GLY A 135 -1.66 14.36 -22.50
C GLY A 135 -1.95 12.86 -22.33
N ASP A 136 -1.43 12.23 -21.27
CA ASP A 136 -1.59 10.80 -21.04
C ASP A 136 -2.91 10.43 -20.34
N TRP A 137 -3.71 11.41 -19.92
CA TRP A 137 -4.90 11.19 -19.07
C TRP A 137 -5.97 10.36 -19.76
N GLN A 138 -6.01 10.51 -21.09
CA GLN A 138 -6.89 9.75 -21.95
C GLN A 138 -6.37 8.33 -22.24
N ARG A 139 -5.11 8.02 -21.91
CA ARG A 139 -4.40 6.76 -22.19
C ARG A 139 -4.20 5.89 -20.95
N SER A 140 -3.99 6.49 -19.78
CA SER A 140 -3.66 5.79 -18.53
C SER A 140 -4.67 5.96 -17.41
N GLY A 141 -5.50 7.02 -17.41
CA GLY A 141 -6.38 7.35 -16.30
C GLY A 141 -5.65 7.37 -14.94
N PRO A 142 -6.37 7.51 -13.81
CA PRO A 142 -5.74 7.34 -12.51
C PRO A 142 -5.58 5.84 -12.20
N CYS A 143 -4.54 5.20 -12.75
CA CYS A 143 -4.14 3.79 -12.52
C CYS A 143 -4.29 3.33 -11.05
N LEU A 144 -3.86 4.15 -10.09
CA LEU A 144 -3.99 3.81 -8.67
C LEU A 144 -5.40 3.99 -8.13
N ALA A 145 -6.19 4.94 -8.66
CA ALA A 145 -7.59 5.09 -8.25
C ALA A 145 -8.41 3.87 -8.67
N GLU A 146 -8.09 3.27 -9.82
CA GLU A 146 -8.68 2.02 -10.27
C GLU A 146 -8.28 0.86 -9.36
N GLN A 147 -7.00 0.70 -9.03
CA GLN A 147 -6.56 -0.31 -8.04
C GLN A 147 -7.23 -0.14 -6.67
N VAL A 148 -7.44 1.09 -6.20
CA VAL A 148 -8.20 1.38 -4.97
C VAL A 148 -9.69 1.04 -5.14
N ARG A 149 -10.30 1.42 -6.27
CA ARG A 149 -11.71 1.10 -6.58
C ARG A 149 -11.96 -0.40 -6.73
N PHE A 150 -11.00 -1.16 -7.27
CA PHE A 150 -11.08 -2.62 -7.39
C PHE A 150 -10.87 -3.35 -6.06
N ARG A 151 -10.04 -2.81 -5.15
CA ARG A 151 -9.78 -3.40 -3.82
C ARG A 151 -10.87 -3.16 -2.79
N THR A 152 -11.77 -2.20 -3.01
CA THR A 152 -12.81 -1.88 -2.03
C THR A 152 -14.16 -1.66 -2.69
N SER A 153 -15.12 -2.54 -2.40
CA SER A 153 -16.53 -2.16 -2.31
C SER A 153 -16.63 -1.04 -1.28
N PHE A 154 -16.54 0.21 -1.72
CA PHE A 154 -16.59 1.36 -0.81
C PHE A 154 -17.89 1.30 0.00
N ALA A 155 -17.80 0.92 1.27
CA ALA A 155 -18.82 1.20 2.25
C ALA A 155 -18.82 2.72 2.55
N HIS A 156 -19.26 3.52 1.57
CA HIS A 156 -19.73 4.91 1.63
C HIS A 156 -18.98 5.99 2.46
N LYS A 157 -17.79 5.75 3.05
CA LYS A 157 -17.16 6.70 4.01
C LYS A 157 -15.84 7.37 3.58
N SER A 158 -15.09 6.81 2.63
CA SER A 158 -13.87 7.43 2.07
C SER A 158 -14.13 7.87 0.63
N ASN A 159 -13.66 9.07 0.28
CA ASN A 159 -13.77 9.61 -1.07
C ASN A 159 -12.67 8.98 -1.95
N PRO A 160 -13.01 8.19 -2.98
CA PRO A 160 -12.02 7.53 -3.84
C PRO A 160 -11.05 8.52 -4.51
N ALA A 161 -11.53 9.69 -4.92
CA ALA A 161 -10.68 10.72 -5.54
C ALA A 161 -9.68 11.31 -4.54
N ALA A 162 -10.05 11.42 -3.27
CA ALA A 162 -9.14 11.87 -2.20
C ALA A 162 -8.05 10.83 -1.89
N VAL A 163 -8.40 9.54 -1.88
CA VAL A 163 -7.44 8.44 -1.73
C VAL A 163 -6.49 8.39 -2.93
N ALA A 164 -7.02 8.51 -4.14
CA ALA A 164 -6.22 8.57 -5.36
C ALA A 164 -5.21 9.73 -5.37
N ALA A 165 -5.67 10.94 -4.98
CA ALA A 165 -4.79 12.10 -4.87
C ALA A 165 -3.67 11.88 -3.83
N TRP A 166 -4.02 11.27 -2.69
CA TRP A 166 -3.06 10.94 -1.65
C TRP A 166 -2.01 9.95 -2.15
N LEU A 167 -2.42 8.83 -2.74
CA LEU A 167 -1.50 7.82 -3.26
C LEU A 167 -0.60 8.37 -4.37
N ARG A 168 -1.16 9.19 -5.28
CA ARG A 168 -0.38 9.83 -6.33
C ARG A 168 0.71 10.75 -5.74
N GLN A 169 0.40 11.50 -4.69
CA GLN A 169 1.41 12.30 -4.02
C GLN A 169 2.50 11.40 -3.41
N GLY A 170 2.15 10.25 -2.84
CA GLY A 170 3.14 9.29 -2.34
C GLY A 170 4.09 8.79 -3.41
N VAL A 171 3.58 8.41 -4.58
CA VAL A 171 4.42 8.05 -5.75
C VAL A 171 5.37 9.20 -6.10
N ARG A 172 4.84 10.42 -6.23
CA ARG A 172 5.65 11.61 -6.57
C ARG A 172 6.75 11.88 -5.54
N SER A 173 6.44 11.75 -4.25
CA SER A 173 7.42 11.93 -3.18
C SER A 173 8.42 10.78 -3.15
N ALA A 174 7.99 9.54 -3.40
CA ALA A 174 8.85 8.36 -3.44
C ALA A 174 9.88 8.42 -4.57
N ARG A 175 9.53 8.98 -5.73
CA ARG A 175 10.47 9.20 -6.86
C ARG A 175 11.65 10.09 -6.51
N ARG A 176 11.48 11.00 -5.57
CA ARG A 176 12.56 11.89 -5.08
C ARG A 176 13.48 11.17 -4.11
N VAL A 177 13.10 9.99 -3.62
CA VAL A 177 13.90 9.16 -2.72
C VAL A 177 14.72 8.18 -3.55
N ASN A 178 16.05 8.34 -3.50
CA ASN A 178 16.98 7.37 -4.07
C ASN A 178 17.07 6.15 -3.16
N CYS A 179 16.84 4.97 -3.72
CA CYS A 179 16.91 3.69 -3.01
C CYS A 179 17.85 2.73 -3.73
N ALA A 180 18.38 1.74 -3.00
CA ALA A 180 18.94 0.53 -3.59
C ALA A 180 17.83 -0.29 -4.27
N PRO A 181 18.15 -1.33 -5.06
CA PRO A 181 17.15 -2.28 -5.52
C PRO A 181 16.46 -2.99 -4.34
N TRP A 182 15.16 -3.22 -4.49
CA TRP A 182 14.31 -3.93 -3.54
C TRP A 182 14.92 -5.29 -3.16
N ASP A 183 15.05 -5.51 -1.85
CA ASP A 183 15.64 -6.71 -1.28
C ASP A 183 14.91 -7.09 0.01
N ALA A 184 14.02 -8.09 -0.11
CA ALA A 184 13.20 -8.56 1.00
C ALA A 184 14.05 -9.12 2.16
N GLU A 185 15.17 -9.77 1.86
CA GLU A 185 16.06 -10.33 2.89
C GLU A 185 16.81 -9.24 3.65
N LYS A 186 17.25 -8.18 2.96
CA LYS A 186 17.77 -6.99 3.65
C LYS A 186 16.72 -6.33 4.53
N LEU A 187 15.47 -6.22 4.07
CA LEU A 187 14.40 -5.66 4.91
C LEU A 187 14.14 -6.53 6.14
N ARG A 188 14.08 -7.86 6.00
CA ARG A 188 13.97 -8.79 7.15
C ARG A 188 15.12 -8.60 8.14
N ALA A 189 16.35 -8.53 7.63
CA ALA A 189 17.54 -8.32 8.47
C ALA A 189 17.56 -6.94 9.16
N ALA A 190 16.88 -5.94 8.58
CA ALA A 190 16.77 -4.59 9.13
C ALA A 190 15.67 -4.45 10.21
N LEU A 191 14.74 -5.40 10.34
CA LEU A 191 13.64 -5.34 11.30
C LEU A 191 14.08 -5.02 12.74
N PRO A 192 15.16 -5.62 13.30
CA PRO A 192 15.63 -5.28 14.64
C PRO A 192 16.08 -3.82 14.77
N ALA A 193 16.71 -3.27 13.72
CA ALA A 193 17.15 -1.88 13.70
C ALA A 193 15.95 -0.92 13.64
N ILE A 194 14.96 -1.21 12.80
CA ILE A 194 13.69 -0.46 12.73
C ILE A 194 12.98 -0.53 14.09
N ARG A 195 12.89 -1.73 14.68
CA ARG A 195 12.29 -1.93 16.00
C ARG A 195 13.00 -1.17 17.11
N ASN A 196 14.31 -0.97 17.05
CA ASN A 196 15.01 -0.15 18.05
C ASN A 196 14.60 1.33 18.00
N LEU A 197 14.19 1.84 16.84
CA LEU A 197 13.72 3.23 16.68
C LEU A 197 12.41 3.50 17.41
N VAL A 198 11.63 2.45 17.71
CA VAL A 198 10.37 2.51 18.46
C VAL A 198 10.52 3.21 19.82
N ARG A 199 11.72 3.18 20.41
CA ARG A 199 12.02 3.79 21.71
C ARG A 199 12.39 5.27 21.60
N THR A 200 12.63 5.77 20.40
CA THR A 200 12.96 7.17 20.14
C THR A 200 11.67 7.98 20.06
N LYS A 201 11.52 8.96 20.96
CA LYS A 201 10.27 9.71 21.12
C LYS A 201 10.04 10.76 20.03
N LYS A 202 11.12 11.37 19.51
CA LYS A 202 11.01 12.53 18.61
C LYS A 202 11.05 12.10 17.15
N PRO A 203 10.03 12.41 16.33
CA PRO A 203 10.03 12.11 14.90
C PRO A 203 11.29 12.57 14.17
N ALA A 204 11.76 13.79 14.43
CA ALA A 204 12.99 14.33 13.86
C ALA A 204 14.25 13.47 14.09
N GLU A 205 14.28 12.63 15.12
CA GLU A 205 15.43 11.77 15.43
C GLU A 205 15.34 10.38 14.79
N PHE A 206 14.13 9.84 14.61
CA PHE A 206 13.93 8.48 14.10
C PHE A 206 13.51 8.42 12.64
N PHE A 207 12.88 9.47 12.09
CA PHE A 207 12.48 9.53 10.68
C PHE A 207 13.67 9.45 9.71
N PRO A 208 14.75 10.25 9.86
CA PRO A 208 15.91 10.11 8.97
C PRO A 208 16.49 8.70 8.98
N LYS A 209 16.51 8.05 10.15
CA LYS A 209 17.04 6.70 10.33
C LYS A 209 16.12 5.65 9.68
N LEU A 210 14.81 5.79 9.87
CA LEU A 210 13.81 4.92 9.26
C LEU A 210 13.89 4.99 7.73
N VAL A 211 13.92 6.20 7.18
CA VAL A 211 14.06 6.43 5.73
C VAL A 211 15.38 5.86 5.22
N ALA A 212 16.51 6.12 5.89
CA ALA A 212 17.81 5.59 5.47
C ALA A 212 17.86 4.05 5.47
N ILE A 213 17.25 3.40 6.48
CA ILE A 213 17.12 1.94 6.50
C ILE A 213 16.28 1.46 5.32
N GLY A 214 15.12 2.10 5.08
CA GLY A 214 14.26 1.79 3.93
C GLY A 214 15.01 1.92 2.61
N GLN A 215 15.72 3.03 2.38
CA GLN A 215 16.51 3.28 1.18
C GLN A 215 17.53 2.17 0.91
N ALA A 216 18.21 1.68 1.95
CA ALA A 216 19.18 0.59 1.83
C ALA A 216 18.55 -0.77 1.47
N CYS A 217 17.24 -0.95 1.74
CA CYS A 217 16.47 -2.15 1.43
C CYS A 217 15.66 -2.03 0.12
N GLY A 218 15.74 -0.89 -0.57
CA GLY A 218 14.91 -0.60 -1.74
C GLY A 218 13.47 -0.21 -1.45
N VAL A 219 13.23 0.36 -0.27
CA VAL A 219 11.93 0.89 0.17
C VAL A 219 11.97 2.41 0.30
N ALA A 220 11.20 3.10 -0.52
CA ALA A 220 10.94 4.52 -0.34
C ALA A 220 9.85 4.71 0.72
N ILE A 221 10.25 5.07 1.94
CA ILE A 221 9.33 5.41 3.02
C ILE A 221 9.02 6.90 2.94
N VAL A 222 7.76 7.25 2.69
CA VAL A 222 7.31 8.63 2.48
C VAL A 222 6.14 9.01 3.39
N PHE A 223 6.11 10.28 3.77
CA PHE A 223 5.09 10.83 4.65
C PHE A 223 4.24 11.83 3.89
N VAL A 224 2.95 11.54 3.76
CA VAL A 224 2.03 12.36 2.97
C VAL A 224 0.77 12.65 3.77
N ARG A 225 0.46 13.92 3.99
CA ARG A 225 -0.77 14.33 4.68
C ARG A 225 -2.01 13.81 3.93
N THR A 226 -2.95 13.21 4.65
CA THR A 226 -4.24 12.81 4.04
C THR A 226 -5.13 14.03 3.84
N PRO A 227 -5.69 14.25 2.65
CA PRO A 227 -6.72 15.25 2.42
C PRO A 227 -8.05 14.80 3.03
N ALA A 228 -8.99 15.74 3.18
CA ALA A 228 -10.36 15.45 3.57
C ALA A 228 -10.97 14.39 2.65
N GLY A 229 -11.63 13.40 3.25
CA GLY A 229 -12.16 12.24 2.53
C GLY A 229 -11.17 11.08 2.36
N CYS A 230 -9.87 11.26 2.64
CA CYS A 230 -8.92 10.15 2.73
C CYS A 230 -8.75 9.73 4.20
N ARG A 231 -9.07 8.46 4.50
CA ARG A 231 -9.02 7.91 5.85
C ARG A 231 -7.88 6.91 6.09
N ALA A 232 -7.01 6.74 5.10
CA ALA A 232 -5.90 5.80 5.16
C ALA A 232 -4.84 6.18 6.20
N SER A 233 -4.32 5.19 6.90
CA SER A 233 -3.18 5.30 7.82
C SER A 233 -1.86 5.03 7.10
N GLY A 234 -1.87 4.05 6.20
CA GLY A 234 -0.73 3.60 5.44
C GLY A 234 -1.14 3.04 4.07
N ALA A 235 -0.16 2.95 3.19
CA ALA A 235 -0.28 2.22 1.94
C ALA A 235 1.06 1.64 1.53
N THR A 236 1.03 0.47 0.93
CA THR A 236 2.21 -0.25 0.44
C THR A 236 1.98 -0.67 -1.00
N HIS A 237 2.94 -0.36 -1.87
CA HIS A 237 2.89 -0.78 -3.26
C HIS A 237 4.27 -0.75 -3.89
N PHE A 238 4.38 -1.29 -5.10
CA PHE A 238 5.59 -1.20 -5.90
C PHE A 238 5.42 -0.10 -6.95
N GLU A 239 6.42 0.75 -7.11
CA GLU A 239 6.49 1.70 -8.24
C GLU A 239 7.12 1.03 -9.48
N ALA A 240 8.09 0.16 -9.24
CA ALA A 240 8.74 -0.70 -10.22
C ALA A 240 9.16 -2.00 -9.53
N ALA A 241 9.57 -3.01 -10.29
CA ALA A 241 9.96 -4.32 -9.74
C ALA A 241 11.11 -4.22 -8.71
N ASP A 242 11.90 -3.17 -8.76
CA ASP A 242 13.07 -2.92 -7.91
C ASP A 242 12.85 -1.83 -6.86
N LYS A 243 11.64 -1.30 -6.70
CA LYS A 243 11.38 -0.23 -5.72
C LYS A 243 10.01 -0.34 -5.07
N ALA A 244 10.03 -0.67 -3.79
CA ALA A 244 8.87 -0.67 -2.92
C ALA A 244 8.61 0.75 -2.37
N ILE A 245 7.34 1.05 -2.09
CA ILE A 245 6.88 2.29 -1.48
C ILE A 245 6.09 1.93 -0.23
N ILE A 246 6.44 2.58 0.89
CA ILE A 246 5.61 2.64 2.08
C ILE A 246 5.21 4.11 2.26
N GLN A 247 3.93 4.39 2.09
CA GLN A 247 3.36 5.71 2.27
C GLN A 247 2.60 5.78 3.59
N LEU A 248 2.97 6.72 4.44
CA LEU A 248 2.39 6.89 5.78
C LEU A 248 1.66 8.22 5.87
N SER A 249 0.46 8.21 6.43
CA SER A 249 -0.34 9.43 6.57
C SER A 249 -0.11 10.18 7.88
N PHE A 250 0.58 9.56 8.84
CA PHE A 250 0.72 10.08 10.20
C PHE A 250 -0.61 10.34 10.91
N ARG A 251 -1.67 9.63 10.49
CA ARG A 251 -3.00 9.67 11.10
C ARG A 251 -2.93 9.30 12.58
N TYR A 252 -3.84 9.86 13.37
CA TYR A 252 -3.91 9.74 14.85
C TYR A 252 -2.75 10.37 15.63
N ARG A 253 -1.61 10.65 14.98
CA ARG A 253 -0.45 11.36 15.54
C ARG A 253 -0.04 10.82 16.92
N ALA A 254 -0.01 9.51 17.04
CA ALA A 254 0.33 8.80 18.26
C ALA A 254 1.35 7.71 17.94
N ASP A 255 2.28 7.49 18.85
CA ASP A 255 3.36 6.52 18.68
C ASP A 255 2.86 5.09 18.45
N ASP A 256 1.83 4.67 19.18
CA ASP A 256 1.24 3.35 19.06
C ASP A 256 0.64 3.07 17.68
N HIS A 257 -0.17 4.01 17.17
CA HIS A 257 -0.73 3.89 15.83
C HIS A 257 0.36 3.97 14.75
N PHE A 258 1.28 4.92 14.89
CA PHE A 258 2.34 5.13 13.91
C PHE A 258 3.21 3.88 13.72
N TRP A 259 3.77 3.35 14.81
CA TRP A 259 4.66 2.20 14.73
C TRP A 259 3.93 0.92 14.35
N PHE A 260 2.66 0.78 14.74
CA PHE A 260 1.83 -0.33 14.26
C PHE A 260 1.67 -0.29 12.74
N THR A 261 1.25 0.84 12.18
CA THR A 261 1.13 1.01 10.71
C THR A 261 2.47 0.75 10.03
N VAL A 262 3.60 1.27 10.52
CA VAL A 262 4.93 1.00 9.92
C VAL A 262 5.21 -0.50 9.80
N PHE A 263 5.02 -1.28 10.88
CA PHE A 263 5.27 -2.72 10.82
C PHE A 263 4.20 -3.48 10.03
N HIS A 264 2.97 -2.98 9.99
CA HIS A 264 1.90 -3.54 9.18
C HIS A 264 2.23 -3.43 7.68
N GLU A 265 2.64 -2.24 7.23
CA GLU A 265 3.08 -1.99 5.85
C GLU A 265 4.34 -2.81 5.49
N ILE A 266 5.30 -2.93 6.41
CA ILE A 266 6.45 -3.84 6.23
C ILE A 266 5.99 -5.31 6.13
N GLY A 267 4.97 -5.70 6.90
CA GLY A 267 4.34 -7.01 6.82
C GLY A 267 3.80 -7.28 5.42
N HIS A 268 3.10 -6.32 4.82
CA HIS A 268 2.63 -6.44 3.44
C HIS A 268 3.76 -6.67 2.43
N LEU A 269 4.86 -5.89 2.52
CA LEU A 269 6.00 -6.09 1.63
C LEU A 269 6.64 -7.48 1.77
N LEU A 270 6.69 -8.03 2.98
CA LEU A 270 7.42 -9.27 3.27
C LEU A 270 6.57 -10.53 3.12
N LEU A 271 5.26 -10.44 3.35
CA LEU A 271 4.34 -11.57 3.31
C LEU A 271 3.56 -11.63 2.00
N HIS A 272 3.35 -10.48 1.35
CA HIS A 272 2.48 -10.36 0.18
C HIS A 272 3.14 -9.59 -0.99
N PRO A 273 4.35 -9.96 -1.44
CA PRO A 273 5.12 -9.20 -2.43
C PRO A 273 4.49 -9.18 -3.83
N THR A 274 3.55 -10.08 -4.12
CA THR A 274 2.89 -10.18 -5.43
C THR A 274 1.64 -9.30 -5.55
N SER A 275 1.19 -8.70 -4.46
CA SER A 275 0.03 -7.83 -4.44
C SER A 275 0.43 -6.39 -4.76
N PRO A 276 -0.23 -5.72 -5.72
CA PRO A 276 0.25 -4.45 -6.25
C PRO A 276 -0.09 -3.29 -5.33
N LEU A 277 -1.27 -3.36 -4.69
CA LEU A 277 -2.00 -2.39 -3.87
C LEU A 277 -2.16 -2.81 -2.40
N PHE A 278 -1.66 -2.12 -1.37
CA PHE A 278 -2.19 -2.21 0.01
C PHE A 278 -2.55 -0.82 0.54
N VAL A 279 -3.71 -0.67 1.19
CA VAL A 279 -4.18 0.61 1.75
C VAL A 279 -4.90 0.30 3.07
N GLU A 280 -4.35 0.77 4.18
CA GLU A 280 -4.80 0.46 5.54
C GLU A 280 -5.68 1.57 6.12
N GLY A 281 -6.72 1.20 6.87
CA GLY A 281 -7.52 2.11 7.70
C GLY A 281 -8.76 1.45 8.32
N GLN A 282 -9.52 2.20 9.13
CA GLN A 282 -10.65 1.67 9.91
C GLN A 282 -11.86 1.17 9.10
N ASP A 283 -11.98 1.59 7.84
CA ASP A 283 -13.16 1.35 7.00
C ASP A 283 -12.87 0.38 5.84
N TYR A 284 -11.72 -0.31 5.83
CA TYR A 284 -11.32 -1.27 4.80
C TYR A 284 -11.72 -2.70 5.19
N GLU A 285 -11.97 -3.57 4.20
CA GLU A 285 -12.36 -4.97 4.42
C GLU A 285 -11.21 -5.76 5.07
N MET A 286 -11.53 -6.59 6.06
CA MET A 286 -10.56 -7.45 6.73
C MET A 286 -10.34 -8.72 5.90
N THR A 287 -9.29 -8.74 5.08
CA THR A 287 -8.87 -9.93 4.32
C THR A 287 -7.92 -10.82 5.14
N GLU A 288 -7.55 -11.97 4.59
CA GLU A 288 -6.53 -12.84 5.20
C GLU A 288 -5.17 -12.13 5.24
N GLU A 289 -4.80 -11.44 4.17
CA GLU A 289 -3.57 -10.65 4.06
C GLU A 289 -3.51 -9.53 5.10
N GLU A 290 -4.60 -8.79 5.28
CA GLU A 290 -4.71 -7.75 6.31
C GLU A 290 -4.56 -8.36 7.72
N SER A 291 -5.12 -9.55 7.94
CA SER A 291 -5.00 -10.27 9.20
C SER A 291 -3.58 -10.76 9.46
N GLU A 292 -2.87 -11.20 8.41
CA GLU A 292 -1.45 -11.60 8.48
C GLU A 292 -0.54 -10.41 8.78
N ALA A 293 -0.71 -9.29 8.08
CA ALA A 293 0.03 -8.06 8.34
C ALA A 293 -0.21 -7.54 9.77
N ASN A 294 -1.46 -7.62 10.26
CA ASN A 294 -1.80 -7.27 11.65
C ASN A 294 -1.09 -8.16 12.68
N ARG A 295 -1.04 -9.48 12.44
CA ARG A 295 -0.29 -10.42 13.30
C ARG A 295 1.21 -10.14 13.25
N PHE A 296 1.75 -9.90 12.06
CA PHE A 296 3.15 -9.55 11.85
C PHE A 296 3.54 -8.30 12.66
N ALA A 297 2.80 -7.20 12.51
CA ALA A 297 3.04 -5.98 13.27
C ALA A 297 2.95 -6.20 14.79
N SER A 298 1.90 -6.91 15.24
CA SER A 298 1.67 -7.18 16.67
C SER A 298 2.79 -8.01 17.29
N SER A 299 3.28 -9.03 16.59
CA SER A 299 4.33 -9.94 17.07
C SER A 299 5.73 -9.30 17.10
N ILE A 300 6.01 -8.36 16.19
CA ILE A 300 7.25 -7.57 16.25
C ILE A 300 7.19 -6.64 17.47
N LEU A 301 6.09 -5.92 17.65
CA LEU A 301 5.97 -4.95 18.74
C LEU A 301 5.93 -5.64 20.11
N ILE A 302 5.17 -6.72 20.23
CA ILE A 302 5.04 -7.53 21.44
C ILE A 302 5.41 -8.98 21.10
N PRO A 303 6.68 -9.39 21.34
CA PRO A 303 7.10 -10.77 21.16
C PRO A 303 6.29 -11.73 22.03
N ALA A 304 6.14 -12.97 21.56
CA ALA A 304 5.28 -13.99 22.17
C ALA A 304 5.64 -14.26 23.65
N GLU A 305 6.93 -14.17 24.02
CA GLU A 305 7.35 -14.38 25.42
C GLU A 305 6.78 -13.35 26.41
N PHE A 306 6.22 -12.24 25.94
CA PHE A 306 5.62 -11.19 26.78
C PHE A 306 4.08 -11.22 26.80
N GLU A 307 3.42 -12.10 26.05
CA GLU A 307 1.95 -12.14 25.99
C GLU A 307 1.31 -12.42 27.37
N ASP A 308 1.89 -13.30 28.18
CA ASP A 308 1.42 -13.58 29.54
C ASP A 308 1.69 -12.40 30.50
N ASP A 309 2.82 -11.72 30.33
CA ASP A 309 3.11 -10.48 31.06
C ASP A 309 2.04 -9.42 30.77
N LEU A 310 1.60 -9.26 29.51
CA LEU A 310 0.53 -8.32 29.14
C LEU A 310 -0.79 -8.63 29.84
N ARG A 311 -1.15 -9.92 29.99
CA ARG A 311 -2.41 -10.35 30.63
C ARG A 311 -2.40 -10.15 32.13
N THR A 312 -1.24 -10.34 32.77
CA THR A 312 -1.09 -10.38 34.23
C THR A 312 -0.58 -9.09 34.84
N VAL A 313 -0.01 -8.17 34.04
CA VAL A 313 0.54 -6.91 34.53
C VAL A 313 -0.51 -6.07 35.26
N ARG A 314 -0.10 -5.48 36.38
CA ARG A 314 -0.92 -4.50 37.10
C ARG A 314 -1.18 -3.30 36.18
N ARG A 315 -2.44 -2.86 36.12
CA ARG A 315 -2.89 -1.76 35.24
C ARG A 315 -2.63 -0.39 35.85
N ASP A 316 -1.37 -0.10 36.15
CA ASP A 316 -0.91 1.21 36.63
C ASP A 316 0.35 1.67 35.90
N PHE A 317 0.60 2.98 35.96
CA PHE A 317 1.72 3.62 35.29
C PHE A 317 3.07 2.92 35.51
N ARG A 318 3.43 2.60 36.77
CA ARG A 318 4.77 2.06 37.08
C ARG A 318 4.95 0.63 36.58
N ALA A 319 3.90 -0.18 36.61
CA ALA A 319 3.96 -1.54 36.10
C ALA A 319 4.05 -1.55 34.57
N LEU A 320 3.20 -0.77 33.89
CA LEU A 320 3.19 -0.66 32.43
C LEU A 320 4.50 -0.08 31.88
N ALA A 321 5.04 0.97 32.50
CA ALA A 321 6.32 1.55 32.09
C ALA A 321 7.50 0.57 32.26
N ARG A 322 7.50 -0.23 33.33
CA ARG A 322 8.51 -1.28 33.55
C ARG A 322 8.39 -2.41 32.53
N LEU A 323 7.17 -2.85 32.22
CA LEU A 323 6.94 -3.88 31.21
C LEU A 323 7.35 -3.37 29.82
N ALA A 324 6.96 -2.17 29.43
CA ALA A 324 7.36 -1.57 28.16
C ALA A 324 8.90 -1.51 28.00
N LYS A 325 9.62 -1.16 29.08
CA LYS A 325 11.09 -1.20 29.10
C LYS A 325 11.65 -2.61 28.91
N ARG A 326 11.05 -3.64 29.52
CA ARG A 326 11.46 -5.05 29.36
C ARG A 326 11.21 -5.55 27.93
N VAL A 327 10.05 -5.22 27.36
CA VAL A 327 9.67 -5.54 25.98
C VAL A 327 10.50 -4.75 24.95
N GLY A 328 11.10 -3.63 25.36
CA GLY A 328 11.88 -2.77 24.49
C GLY A 328 11.03 -1.88 23.58
N VAL A 329 9.85 -1.45 24.04
CA VAL A 329 8.95 -0.50 23.33
C VAL A 329 8.63 0.71 24.20
N SER A 330 7.98 1.72 23.63
CA SER A 330 7.41 2.82 24.42
C SER A 330 6.22 2.33 25.27
N ALA A 331 5.92 3.06 26.35
CA ALA A 331 4.72 2.78 27.15
C ALA A 331 3.43 2.98 26.34
N GLY A 332 3.43 3.94 25.41
CA GLY A 332 2.33 4.21 24.48
C GLY A 332 1.99 3.00 23.63
N ILE A 333 3.00 2.36 23.03
CA ILE A 333 2.82 1.15 22.21
C ILE A 333 2.31 -0.01 23.03
N LEU A 334 2.86 -0.25 24.22
CA LEU A 334 2.34 -1.30 25.10
C LEU A 334 0.85 -1.06 25.39
N VAL A 335 0.47 0.18 25.70
CA VAL A 335 -0.93 0.56 25.93
C VAL A 335 -1.78 0.34 24.68
N GLY A 336 -1.34 0.77 23.50
CA GLY A 336 -2.07 0.56 22.24
C GLY A 336 -2.28 -0.92 21.93
N GLN A 337 -1.25 -1.74 22.14
CA GLN A 337 -1.31 -3.19 21.95
C GLN A 337 -2.24 -3.88 22.96
N MET A 338 -2.26 -3.42 24.21
CA MET A 338 -3.22 -3.89 25.23
C MET A 338 -4.66 -3.45 24.92
N GLN A 339 -4.85 -2.23 24.39
CA GLN A 339 -6.17 -1.75 23.97
C GLN A 339 -6.70 -2.56 22.78
N ASN A 340 -5.86 -2.84 21.79
CA ASN A 340 -6.23 -3.65 20.63
C ASN A 340 -6.62 -5.09 21.03
N ARG A 341 -5.96 -5.66 22.06
CA ARG A 341 -6.28 -6.98 22.62
C ARG A 341 -7.47 -6.98 23.60
N GLY A 342 -8.13 -5.83 23.82
CA GLY A 342 -9.23 -5.70 24.79
C GLY A 342 -8.82 -5.82 26.26
N LEU A 343 -7.52 -5.78 26.57
CA LEU A 343 -6.98 -5.83 27.94
C LEU A 343 -7.12 -4.48 28.66
N LEU A 344 -7.19 -3.40 27.89
CA LEU A 344 -7.52 -2.04 28.31
C LEU A 344 -8.62 -1.47 27.42
N GLN A 345 -9.45 -0.61 27.99
CA GLN A 345 -10.41 0.18 27.20
C GLN A 345 -9.69 1.30 26.45
N HIS A 346 -10.19 1.71 25.29
CA HIS A 346 -9.55 2.72 24.43
C HIS A 346 -9.32 4.10 25.09
N HIS A 347 -10.05 4.43 26.16
CA HIS A 347 -9.86 5.68 26.91
C HIS A 347 -8.80 5.56 28.04
N GLN A 348 -8.44 4.34 28.43
CA GLN A 348 -7.55 4.10 29.56
C GLN A 348 -6.09 4.31 29.16
N MET A 349 -5.31 4.92 30.06
CA MET A 349 -3.86 5.05 29.95
C MET A 349 -3.35 5.82 28.73
N ASN A 350 -4.21 6.58 28.02
CA ASN A 350 -3.81 7.35 26.84
C ASN A 350 -2.75 8.43 27.11
N PHE A 351 -2.58 8.85 28.36
CA PHE A 351 -1.51 9.77 28.77
C PHE A 351 -0.11 9.17 28.69
N LEU A 352 -0.01 7.84 28.50
CA LEU A 352 1.26 7.14 28.24
C LEU A 352 1.67 7.15 26.76
N LYS A 353 0.76 7.54 25.85
CA LYS A 353 1.02 7.61 24.42
C LYS A 353 1.73 8.91 24.10
N GLU A 354 2.80 8.81 23.32
CA GLU A 354 3.50 10.00 22.82
C GLU A 354 2.68 10.57 21.67
N ARG A 355 2.48 11.89 21.68
CA ARG A 355 1.77 12.61 20.62
C ARG A 355 2.78 13.28 19.71
N TYR A 356 2.54 13.16 18.42
CA TYR A 356 3.39 13.76 17.41
C TYR A 356 2.71 14.98 16.79
N ASP A 357 3.51 15.91 16.28
CA ASP A 357 2.99 16.99 15.46
C ASP A 357 3.60 16.97 14.06
N TRP A 358 2.89 17.57 13.12
CA TRP A 358 3.41 17.72 11.77
C TRP A 358 4.60 18.69 11.70
N THR A 359 4.75 19.61 12.66
CA THR A 359 5.94 20.47 12.76
C THR A 359 7.21 19.65 12.99
N ASP A 360 7.10 18.49 13.63
CA ASP A 360 8.25 17.61 13.91
C ASP A 360 8.75 16.90 12.65
N VAL A 361 8.00 16.99 11.55
CA VAL A 361 8.22 16.21 10.34
C VAL A 361 8.17 17.06 9.07
N ALA A 362 8.07 18.38 9.21
CA ALA A 362 7.86 19.32 8.11
C ALA A 362 8.96 19.22 7.04
N ASP A 363 10.20 18.98 7.46
CA ASP A 363 11.37 18.82 6.57
C ASP A 363 11.36 17.49 5.80
N PHE A 364 10.51 16.54 6.20
CA PHE A 364 10.38 15.21 5.59
C PHE A 364 9.07 15.04 4.82
N THR A 365 8.15 15.98 4.93
CA THR A 365 6.93 16.03 4.13
C THR A 365 7.17 16.83 2.86
N LEU A 366 7.12 16.16 1.70
CA LEU A 366 7.08 16.79 0.38
C LEU A 366 5.67 16.69 -0.21
#